data_AF-A0A969W235-F1
#
_entry.id   AF-A0A969W235-F1
#
_cell.length_a   1.000
_cell.length_b   1.000
_cell.length_c   1.000
_cell.angle_alpha   90.00
_cell.angle_beta   90.00
_cell.angle_gamma   90.00
#
_symmetry.space_group_name_H-M   'P 1'
#
loop_
_entity.id
_entity.type
_entity.pdbx_description
1 polymer ?
#
loop_
_entity_poly.entity_id
_entity_poly.type
_entity_poly.pdbx_seq_one_letter_code
_entity_poly.pdbx_strand_id
1 'polypeptide(L)'
;MTLSNIEWSKTEQTVAQSAFNKAYEREINFLIGEVRAKAGNVIKLEDIWNLHDYLSAKRHDIDGKYDYSYSALIFVFAQLVKEGWLSLNELEGLDREKLSKVTALTHM
;
A
#
# COMPACT_ATOMS: atom_id res chain seq x y z
N MET A 1 -11.21 13.12 -20.79
CA MET A 1 -10.05 13.95 -20.40
C MET A 1 -8.85 13.03 -20.40
N THR A 2 -7.91 13.22 -21.32
CA THR A 2 -6.68 12.42 -21.40
C THR A 2 -5.83 12.73 -20.18
N LEU A 3 -5.72 11.78 -19.26
CA LEU A 3 -4.69 11.80 -18.22
C LEU A 3 -3.36 11.98 -18.96
N SER A 4 -2.78 13.18 -18.83
CA SER A 4 -1.43 13.49 -19.30
C SER A 4 -0.52 12.33 -18.93
N ASN A 5 0.16 11.75 -19.91
CA ASN A 5 1.13 10.69 -19.70
C ASN A 5 2.08 11.16 -18.59
N ILE A 6 1.95 10.60 -17.39
CA ILE A 6 2.78 10.98 -16.26
C ILE A 6 4.15 10.41 -16.56
N GLU A 7 5.06 11.24 -17.07
CA GLU A 7 6.43 10.82 -17.28
C GLU A 7 7.14 10.72 -15.92
N TRP A 8 7.78 9.57 -15.71
CA TRP A 8 8.57 9.26 -14.52
C TRP A 8 10.04 9.29 -14.91
N SER A 9 10.80 10.24 -14.37
CA SER A 9 12.25 10.28 -14.53
C SER A 9 12.91 9.11 -13.77
N LYS A 10 14.15 8.76 -14.13
CA LYS A 10 14.89 7.68 -13.45
C LYS A 10 15.00 7.89 -11.94
N THR A 11 15.18 9.13 -11.51
CA THR A 11 15.23 9.50 -10.09
C THR A 11 13.90 9.23 -9.42
N GLU A 12 12.79 9.67 -10.03
CA GLU A 12 11.44 9.44 -9.50
C GLU A 12 11.07 7.96 -9.45
N GLN A 13 11.45 7.19 -10.47
CA GLN A 13 11.25 5.73 -10.47
C GLN A 13 12.00 5.07 -9.30
N THR A 14 13.21 5.53 -9.00
CA THR A 14 14.00 5.01 -7.87
C THR A 14 13.34 5.33 -6.52
N VAL A 15 12.90 6.58 -6.34
CA VAL A 15 12.17 7.02 -5.14
C VAL A 15 10.88 6.22 -4.98
N ALA A 16 10.10 6.11 -6.06
CA ALA A 16 8.83 5.40 -6.08
C ALA A 16 8.98 3.92 -5.75
N GLN A 17 9.97 3.24 -6.34
CA GLN A 17 10.24 1.83 -6.05
C GLN A 17 10.65 1.63 -4.59
N SER A 18 11.48 2.52 -4.05
CA SER A 18 11.89 2.46 -2.65
C SER A 18 10.71 2.65 -1.70
N ALA A 19 9.88 3.68 -1.94
CA ALA A 19 8.69 3.97 -1.14
C ALA A 19 7.68 2.82 -1.18
N PHE A 20 7.39 2.30 -2.39
CA PHE A 20 6.47 1.19 -2.59
C PHE A 20 6.92 -0.08 -1.85
N ASN A 21 8.18 -0.48 -2.02
CA ASN A 21 8.71 -1.67 -1.35
C ASN A 21 8.71 -1.53 0.17
N LYS A 22 9.09 -0.35 0.70
CA LYS A 22 9.04 -0.09 2.15
C LYS A 22 7.64 -0.19 2.72
N ALA A 23 6.65 0.37 2.04
CA ALA A 23 5.24 0.28 2.46
C ALA A 23 4.76 -1.18 2.46
N TYR A 24 5.07 -1.91 1.39
CA TYR A 24 4.77 -3.34 1.28
C TYR A 24 5.38 -4.14 2.43
N GLU A 25 6.68 -3.99 2.68
CA GLU A 25 7.37 -4.68 3.76
C GLU A 25 6.77 -4.36 5.14
N ARG A 26 6.41 -3.10 5.40
CA ARG A 26 5.75 -2.71 6.66
C ARG A 26 4.41 -3.41 6.84
N GLU A 27 3.57 -3.38 5.81
CA GLU A 27 2.25 -4.00 5.88
C GLU A 27 2.33 -5.52 6.02
N ILE A 28 3.23 -6.17 5.27
CA ILE A 28 3.44 -7.62 5.38
C ILE A 28 3.95 -8.01 6.77
N ASN A 29 4.90 -7.26 7.32
CA ASN A 29 5.39 -7.51 8.68
C ASN A 29 4.29 -7.34 9.73
N PHE A 30 3.46 -6.31 9.58
CA PHE A 30 2.29 -6.12 10.44
C PHE A 30 1.30 -7.28 10.31
N LEU A 31 0.97 -7.69 9.09
CA LEU A 31 0.06 -8.81 8.83
C LEU A 31 0.60 -10.12 9.44
N ILE A 32 1.89 -10.41 9.31
CA ILE A 32 2.52 -11.58 9.94
C ILE A 32 2.36 -11.53 11.46
N GLY A 33 2.56 -10.37 12.08
CA GLY A 33 2.35 -10.16 13.51
C GLY A 33 0.90 -10.45 13.94
N GLU A 34 -0.06 -9.86 13.23
CA GLU A 34 -1.50 -10.08 13.46
C GLU A 34 -1.89 -11.55 13.32
N VAL A 35 -1.41 -12.23 12.28
CA VAL A 35 -1.71 -13.65 12.04
C VAL A 35 -1.13 -14.52 13.15
N ARG A 36 0.10 -14.26 13.60
CA ARG A 36 0.69 -14.97 14.75
C ARG A 36 -0.13 -14.77 16.02
N ALA A 37 -0.55 -13.54 16.30
CA ALA A 37 -1.38 -13.23 17.47
C ALA A 37 -2.75 -13.92 17.39
N LYS A 38 -3.43 -13.88 16.25
CA LYS A 38 -4.73 -14.54 16.06
C LYS A 38 -4.62 -16.06 16.16
N ALA A 39 -3.64 -16.65 15.47
CA ALA A 39 -3.40 -18.09 15.52
C ALA A 39 -3.06 -18.58 16.94
N GLY A 40 -2.29 -17.82 17.72
CA GLY A 40 -1.98 -18.15 19.10
C GLY A 40 -3.17 -18.13 20.07
N ASN A 41 -4.28 -17.49 19.68
CA ASN A 41 -5.50 -17.38 20.49
C ASN A 41 -6.62 -18.34 20.04
N VAL A 42 -6.36 -19.26 19.11
CA VAL A 42 -7.35 -20.23 18.62
C VAL A 42 -7.64 -21.27 19.70
N ILE A 43 -8.91 -21.39 20.12
CA ILE A 43 -9.34 -22.35 21.15
C ILE A 43 -10.47 -23.25 20.62
N LYS A 44 -11.25 -22.77 19.64
CA LYS A 44 -12.37 -23.52 19.03
C LYS A 44 -12.34 -23.44 17.50
N LEU A 45 -13.11 -24.32 16.86
CA LEU A 45 -13.23 -24.40 15.40
C LEU A 45 -13.66 -23.07 14.76
N GLU A 46 -14.55 -22.31 15.42
CA GLU A 46 -14.98 -21.00 14.93
C GLU A 46 -13.82 -20.00 14.79
N ASP A 47 -12.82 -20.07 15.67
CA ASP A 47 -11.65 -19.19 15.61
C ASP A 47 -10.78 -19.50 14.38
N ILE A 48 -10.73 -20.78 13.97
CA ILE A 48 -10.05 -21.21 12.75
C ILE A 48 -10.75 -20.63 11.52
N TRP A 49 -12.08 -20.68 11.47
CA TRP A 49 -12.85 -20.09 10.36
C TRP A 49 -12.70 -18.57 10.30
N ASN A 50 -12.76 -17.89 11.46
CA ASN A 50 -12.50 -16.45 11.53
C ASN A 50 -11.10 -16.09 11.03
N LEU A 51 -10.08 -16.89 11.36
CA LEU A 51 -8.72 -16.69 10.85
C LEU A 51 -8.64 -16.92 9.34
N HIS A 52 -9.30 -17.95 8.81
CA HIS A 52 -9.37 -18.22 7.38
C HIS A 52 -10.00 -17.04 6.61
N ASP A 53 -11.13 -16.52 7.10
CA ASP A 53 -11.84 -15.43 6.44
C ASP A 53 -11.04 -14.14 6.49
N TYR A 54 -10.38 -13.86 7.63
CA TYR A 54 -9.44 -12.76 7.77
C TYR A 54 -8.30 -12.84 6.74
N LEU A 55 -7.67 -14.00 6.60
CA LEU A 55 -6.58 -14.21 5.63
C LEU A 55 -7.06 -14.09 4.18
N SER A 56 -8.25 -14.59 3.88
CA SER A 56 -8.86 -14.49 2.55
C SER A 56 -9.14 -13.05 2.16
N ALA A 57 -9.69 -12.25 3.09
CA ALA A 57 -9.89 -10.82 2.88
C ALA A 57 -8.56 -10.08 2.70
N LYS A 58 -7.56 -10.36 3.55
CA LYS A 58 -6.26 -9.69 3.46
C LYS A 58 -5.47 -10.03 2.20
N ARG A 59 -5.59 -11.25 1.69
CA ARG A 59 -5.03 -11.62 0.39
C ARG A 59 -5.61 -10.76 -0.73
N HIS A 60 -6.94 -10.66 -0.80
CA HIS A 60 -7.59 -9.86 -1.84
C HIS A 60 -7.21 -8.38 -1.77
N ASP A 61 -7.16 -7.82 -0.56
CA ASP A 61 -6.74 -6.44 -0.31
C ASP A 61 -5.30 -6.19 -0.81
N ILE A 62 -4.34 -7.02 -0.42
CA ILE A 62 -2.93 -6.87 -0.80
C ILE A 62 -2.72 -7.08 -2.31
N ASP A 63 -3.32 -8.14 -2.88
CA ASP A 63 -3.19 -8.47 -4.30
C ASP A 63 -3.76 -7.33 -5.19
N GLY A 64 -4.82 -6.65 -4.75
CA GLY A 64 -5.42 -5.53 -5.47
C GLY A 64 -4.71 -4.20 -5.24
N LYS A 65 -4.16 -3.96 -4.04
CA LYS A 65 -3.56 -2.68 -3.64
C LYS A 65 -2.19 -2.44 -4.26
N TYR A 66 -1.33 -3.46 -4.31
CA TYR A 66 0.06 -3.32 -4.74
C TYR A 66 0.23 -3.54 -6.25
N ASP A 67 -0.49 -2.76 -7.07
CA ASP A 67 -0.23 -2.68 -8.51
C ASP A 67 0.92 -1.70 -8.80
N TYR A 68 2.10 -2.24 -9.13
CA TYR A 68 3.25 -1.44 -9.55
C TYR A 68 3.17 -1.09 -11.05
N SER A 69 2.17 -0.29 -11.41
CA SER A 69 2.05 0.33 -12.73
C SER A 69 2.14 1.85 -12.61
N TYR A 70 2.98 2.49 -13.43
CA TYR A 70 3.18 3.95 -13.36
C TYR A 70 1.90 4.77 -13.58
N SER A 71 0.90 4.18 -14.25
CA SER A 71 -0.44 4.72 -14.44
C SER A 71 -1.29 4.69 -13.16
N ALA A 72 -1.13 3.68 -12.30
CA ALA A 72 -1.87 3.53 -11.06
C ALA A 72 -1.12 4.08 -9.83
N LEU A 73 0.20 4.26 -9.94
CA LEU A 73 1.09 4.47 -8.80
C LEU A 73 0.74 5.69 -7.93
N ILE A 74 0.19 6.75 -8.53
CA ILE A 74 -0.30 7.93 -7.78
C ILE A 74 -1.47 7.57 -6.87
N PHE A 75 -2.41 6.74 -7.35
CA PHE A 75 -3.54 6.26 -6.55
C PHE A 75 -3.09 5.30 -5.47
N VAL A 76 -2.16 4.39 -5.81
CA VAL A 76 -1.57 3.45 -4.84
C VAL A 76 -0.87 4.22 -3.71
N PHE A 77 -0.03 5.22 -4.02
CA PHE A 77 0.60 6.03 -2.99
C PHE A 77 -0.40 6.80 -2.14
N ALA A 78 -1.45 7.36 -2.72
CA ALA A 78 -2.48 8.06 -1.96
C ALA A 78 -3.20 7.11 -0.97
N GLN A 79 -3.51 5.89 -1.41
CA GLN A 79 -4.09 4.84 -0.57
C GLN A 79 -3.14 4.42 0.54
N LEU A 80 -1.86 4.15 0.23
CA LEU A 80 -0.86 3.76 1.23
C LEU A 80 -0.60 4.86 2.27
N VAL A 81 -0.67 6.13 1.88
CA VAL A 81 -0.60 7.27 2.81
C VAL A 81 -1.85 7.35 3.68
N LYS A 82 -3.05 7.17 3.10
CA LYS A 82 -4.31 7.18 3.82
C LYS A 82 -4.39 6.05 4.87
N GLU A 83 -3.85 4.89 4.54
CA GLU A 83 -3.78 3.72 5.42
C GLU A 83 -2.60 3.76 6.41
N GLY A 84 -1.69 4.74 6.27
CA GLY A 84 -0.54 4.92 7.17
C GLY A 84 0.64 3.99 6.92
N TRP A 85 0.66 3.25 5.80
CA TRP A 85 1.80 2.40 5.40
C TRP A 85 2.97 3.19 4.83
N LEU A 86 2.68 4.37 4.29
CA LEU A 86 3.62 5.28 3.67
C LEU A 86 3.43 6.70 4.20
N SER A 87 4.51 7.43 4.42
CA SER A 87 4.45 8.86 4.74
C SER A 87 4.81 9.73 3.53
N LEU A 88 4.23 10.93 3.43
CA LEU A 88 4.48 11.85 2.31
C LEU A 88 5.94 12.26 2.18
N ASN A 89 6.68 12.35 3.29
CA ASN A 89 8.12 12.63 3.27
C ASN A 89 8.95 11.52 2.59
N GLU A 90 8.44 10.28 2.55
CA GLU A 90 9.11 9.16 1.88
C GLU A 90 8.96 9.22 0.35
N LEU A 91 8.12 10.14 -0.14
CA LEU A 91 7.97 10.48 -1.55
C LEU A 91 8.77 11.72 -1.95
N GLU A 92 9.57 12.29 -1.04
CA GLU A 92 10.46 13.41 -1.36
C GLU A 92 11.42 13.02 -2.49
N GLY A 93 11.40 13.80 -3.57
CA GLY A 93 12.11 13.50 -4.82
C GLY A 93 11.18 13.24 -6.01
N LEU A 94 9.87 13.07 -5.77
CA LEU A 94 8.86 13.18 -6.81
C LEU A 94 8.60 14.63 -7.20
N ASP A 95 8.19 14.85 -8.46
CA ASP A 95 7.75 16.17 -8.90
C ASP A 95 6.58 16.71 -8.05
N ARG A 96 6.53 18.03 -7.88
CA ARG A 96 5.54 18.71 -7.04
C ARG A 96 4.11 18.44 -7.48
N GLU A 97 3.86 18.29 -8.79
CA GLU A 97 2.52 17.99 -9.30
C GLU A 97 2.07 16.58 -8.86
N LYS A 98 2.98 15.60 -8.89
CA LYS A 98 2.71 14.23 -8.43
C LYS A 98 2.42 14.21 -6.93
N LEU A 99 3.24 14.88 -6.12
CA LEU A 99 3.04 14.99 -4.67
C LEU A 99 1.70 15.66 -4.32
N SER A 100 1.33 16.70 -5.06
CA SER A 100 0.05 17.40 -4.88
C SER A 100 -1.14 16.48 -5.20
N LYS A 101 -1.04 15.68 -6.27
CA LYS A 101 -2.06 14.68 -6.62
C LYS A 101 -2.21 13.61 -5.55
N VAL A 102 -1.10 13.05 -5.05
CA VAL A 102 -1.12 12.06 -3.95
C VAL A 102 -1.82 12.65 -2.72
N THR A 103 -1.41 13.85 -2.29
CA THR A 103 -1.95 14.52 -1.11
C THR A 103 -3.46 14.79 -1.26
N ALA A 104 -3.91 15.26 -2.42
CA ALA A 104 -5.32 15.52 -2.67
C ALA A 104 -6.16 14.23 -2.60
N LEU A 105 -5.65 13.13 -3.19
CA LEU A 105 -6.33 11.83 -3.21
C LEU A 105 -6.37 11.15 -1.83
N THR A 106 -5.40 11.43 -0.94
CA THR A 106 -5.41 10.90 0.43
C THR A 106 -6.64 11.35 1.23
N HIS A 107 -7.21 12.53 0.92
CA HIS A 107 -8.36 13.10 1.62
C HIS A 107 -9.73 12.79 0.98
N MET A 108 -9.75 12.08 -0.16
CA MET A 108 -10.98 11.59 -0.80
C MET A 108 -11.40 10.24 -0.22
#